data_AF-A0A3P8M630-F1
#
_entry.id   AF-A0A3P8M630-F1
#
_cell.length_a   1.000
_cell.length_b   1.000
_cell.length_c   1.000
_cell.angle_alpha   90.00
_cell.angle_beta   90.00
_cell.angle_gamma   90.00
#
_symmetry.space_group_name_H-M   'P 1'
#
loop_
_entity.id
_entity.type
_entity.pdbx_description
1 polymer ?
#
loop_
_entity_poly.entity_id
_entity_poly.type
_entity_poly.pdbx_seq_one_letter_code
_entity_poly.pdbx_strand_id
1 'polypeptide(L)'
;MKTSSGSSVLVGPLFGSSGPGSGHRRQYGAPVYSAPAAAPVVAPVAAPAAKSEPMLDDTETYFNNGIKQAVAKGDIDKALKLMNEAERLGSKSARSTFISSVKGKG
;
A
#
# COMPACT_ATOMS: atom_id res chain seq x y z
N MET A 1 -1.42 -21.03 41.30
CA MET A 1 -0.50 -22.09 41.75
C MET A 1 -0.14 -22.95 40.54
N LYS A 2 1.08 -23.51 40.54
CA LYS A 2 1.90 -23.97 39.40
C LYS A 2 1.60 -25.41 38.93
N THR A 3 2.29 -25.80 37.83
CA THR A 3 2.71 -27.17 37.40
C THR A 3 1.78 -27.87 36.39
N SER A 4 2.21 -28.71 35.44
CA SER A 4 3.53 -29.19 35.00
C SER A 4 3.37 -30.09 33.75
N SER A 5 4.38 -30.09 32.88
CA SER A 5 5.05 -31.23 32.21
C SER A 5 4.22 -32.36 31.57
N GLY A 6 4.46 -32.56 30.28
CA GLY A 6 4.21 -33.81 29.55
C GLY A 6 5.24 -33.98 28.44
N SER A 7 6.51 -34.19 28.79
CA SER A 7 7.51 -34.69 27.83
C SER A 7 7.27 -36.16 27.55
N SER A 8 7.22 -36.55 26.28
CA SER A 8 7.45 -37.94 25.88
C SER A 8 8.39 -37.94 24.67
N VAL A 9 9.63 -38.37 24.92
CA VAL A 9 10.67 -38.58 23.91
C VAL A 9 10.61 -40.04 23.51
N LEU A 10 10.20 -40.33 22.27
CA LEU A 10 10.36 -41.65 21.69
C LEU A 10 11.68 -41.68 20.91
N VAL A 11 12.68 -42.28 21.56
CA VAL A 11 13.99 -42.63 21.02
C VAL A 11 13.84 -43.81 20.05
N GLY A 12 14.27 -43.63 18.80
CA GLY A 12 14.53 -44.72 17.85
C GLY A 12 16.00 -44.69 17.39
N PRO A 13 16.65 -45.84 17.10
CA PRO A 13 18.04 -45.91 16.63
C PRO A 13 18.14 -45.39 15.20
N LEU A 14 19.13 -44.58 14.83
CA LEU A 14 20.54 -44.94 14.56
C LEU A 14 20.73 -45.69 13.22
N PHE A 15 21.27 -44.94 12.25
CA PHE A 15 22.08 -45.33 11.10
C PHE A 15 21.44 -45.94 9.83
N GLY A 16 21.87 -45.38 8.70
CA GLY A 16 21.70 -45.91 7.34
C GLY A 16 21.01 -44.89 6.42
N SER A 17 21.61 -44.33 5.38
CA SER A 17 22.78 -44.72 4.61
C SER A 17 23.21 -43.56 3.72
N SER A 18 24.52 -43.34 3.65
CA SER A 18 25.20 -42.45 2.71
C SER A 18 24.87 -42.73 1.25
N GLY A 19 24.88 -41.70 0.40
CA GLY A 19 24.86 -41.86 -1.05
C GLY A 19 24.86 -40.54 -1.83
N PRO A 20 26.01 -40.03 -2.30
CA PRO A 20 26.18 -38.77 -3.00
C PRO A 20 26.15 -38.92 -4.54
N GLY A 21 25.75 -37.87 -5.25
CA GLY A 21 25.86 -37.78 -6.72
C GLY A 21 25.30 -36.45 -7.21
N SER A 22 26.05 -35.36 -7.16
CA SER A 22 27.02 -34.91 -8.19
C SER A 22 26.40 -34.83 -9.59
N GLY A 23 26.33 -33.61 -10.14
CA GLY A 23 26.20 -33.44 -11.59
C GLY A 23 25.53 -32.18 -12.09
N HIS A 24 26.04 -31.01 -11.74
CA HIS A 24 25.78 -29.79 -12.51
C HIS A 24 26.20 -29.95 -13.98
N ARG A 25 25.30 -29.71 -14.96
CA ARG A 25 25.67 -29.01 -16.20
C ARG A 25 24.45 -28.42 -16.95
N ARG A 26 24.30 -27.11 -16.75
CA ARG A 26 23.97 -26.05 -17.74
C ARG A 26 22.77 -26.28 -18.67
N GLN A 27 21.67 -25.61 -18.37
CA GLN A 27 20.95 -24.85 -19.40
C GLN A 27 20.63 -23.46 -18.85
N TYR A 28 21.12 -22.47 -19.59
CA TYR A 28 20.87 -21.06 -19.36
C TYR A 28 19.51 -20.72 -19.96
N GLY A 29 18.61 -20.13 -19.20
CA GLY A 29 17.35 -19.62 -19.74
C GLY A 29 16.27 -19.46 -18.69
N ALA A 30 16.09 -18.21 -18.24
CA ALA A 30 14.97 -17.67 -17.47
C ALA A 30 14.81 -18.14 -16.00
N PRO A 31 14.59 -17.22 -15.03
CA PRO A 31 14.09 -17.61 -13.72
C PRO A 31 12.66 -18.12 -13.89
N VAL A 32 12.51 -19.44 -13.78
CA VAL A 32 11.23 -20.09 -13.50
C VAL A 32 10.88 -19.70 -12.07
N TYR A 33 10.12 -18.62 -11.93
CA TYR A 33 9.46 -18.29 -10.68
C TYR A 33 8.46 -19.41 -10.40
N SER A 34 8.73 -20.14 -9.32
CA SER A 34 7.85 -21.14 -8.73
C SER A 34 6.42 -20.58 -8.67
N ALA A 35 5.50 -21.20 -9.39
CA ALA A 35 4.09 -20.85 -9.34
C ALA A 35 3.58 -21.12 -7.92
N PRO A 36 3.13 -20.11 -7.14
CA PRO A 36 2.10 -20.40 -6.17
C PRO A 36 0.87 -20.85 -6.94
N ALA A 37 0.23 -21.91 -6.43
CA ALA A 37 -1.11 -22.33 -6.79
C ALA A 37 -2.00 -21.13 -7.12
N ALA A 38 -2.83 -21.28 -8.15
CA ALA A 38 -3.85 -20.33 -8.55
C ALA A 38 -4.83 -20.07 -7.40
N ALA A 39 -4.43 -19.23 -6.46
CA ALA A 39 -5.34 -18.32 -5.78
C ALA A 39 -5.68 -17.26 -6.83
N PRO A 40 -6.96 -16.90 -7.03
CA PRO A 40 -7.28 -15.76 -7.86
C PRO A 40 -6.49 -14.59 -7.29
N VAL A 41 -5.55 -14.11 -8.09
CA VAL A 41 -4.97 -12.79 -7.93
C VAL A 41 -6.14 -11.84 -7.85
N VAL A 42 -6.47 -11.43 -6.63
CA VAL A 42 -7.27 -10.25 -6.41
C VAL A 42 -6.39 -9.15 -6.99
N ALA A 43 -6.63 -8.85 -8.28
CA ALA A 43 -6.26 -7.57 -8.85
C ALA A 43 -6.58 -6.50 -7.79
N PRO A 44 -5.84 -5.39 -7.69
CA PRO A 44 -6.45 -4.24 -7.08
C PRO A 44 -7.75 -4.02 -7.87
N VAL A 45 -8.87 -4.47 -7.30
CA VAL A 45 -10.20 -4.12 -7.75
C VAL A 45 -10.08 -2.63 -7.77
N ALA A 46 -10.04 -2.06 -8.98
CA ALA A 46 -10.24 -0.65 -9.16
C ALA A 46 -11.49 -0.39 -8.34
N ALA A 47 -11.30 0.22 -7.16
CA ALA A 47 -12.38 0.56 -6.27
C ALA A 47 -13.39 1.25 -7.18
N PRO A 48 -14.67 0.88 -7.09
CA PRO A 48 -15.67 1.37 -8.02
C PRO A 48 -15.43 2.87 -8.11
N ALA A 49 -15.14 3.36 -9.32
CA ALA A 49 -15.01 4.78 -9.57
C ALA A 49 -16.30 5.36 -9.01
N ALA A 50 -16.22 5.84 -7.78
CA ALA A 50 -17.35 6.38 -7.08
C ALA A 50 -17.81 7.44 -8.04
N LYS A 51 -19.04 7.29 -8.54
CA LYS A 51 -19.68 8.34 -9.32
C LYS A 51 -19.34 9.61 -8.55
N SER A 52 -18.59 10.50 -9.19
CA SER A 52 -18.24 11.78 -8.61
C SER A 52 -19.54 12.56 -8.54
N GLU A 53 -20.40 12.15 -7.60
CA GLU A 53 -21.49 12.98 -7.14
C GLU A 53 -20.81 14.27 -6.74
N PRO A 54 -21.28 15.41 -7.28
CA PRO A 54 -20.66 16.70 -6.98
C PRO A 54 -20.52 16.79 -5.48
N MET A 55 -19.26 16.91 -5.03
CA MET A 55 -18.93 17.07 -3.63
C MET A 55 -19.84 18.14 -3.05
N LEU A 56 -20.48 17.88 -1.91
CA LEU A 56 -21.29 18.92 -1.25
C LEU A 56 -20.43 20.18 -1.07
N ASP A 57 -21.00 21.37 -1.31
CA ASP A 57 -20.30 22.66 -1.18
C ASP A 57 -19.60 22.82 0.18
N ASP A 58 -20.19 22.27 1.25
CA ASP A 58 -19.61 22.24 2.60
C ASP A 58 -18.27 21.51 2.64
N THR A 59 -18.16 20.42 1.88
CA THR A 59 -16.95 19.62 1.77
C THR A 59 -15.88 20.39 1.01
N GLU A 60 -16.26 21.09 -0.07
CA GLU A 60 -15.33 21.89 -0.88
C GLU A 60 -14.74 23.04 -0.08
N THR A 61 -15.59 23.70 0.70
CA THR A 61 -15.16 24.75 1.64
C THR A 61 -14.15 24.23 2.66
N TYR A 62 -14.39 23.03 3.24
CA TYR A 62 -13.47 22.41 4.18
C TYR A 62 -12.07 22.20 3.58
N PHE A 63 -12.00 21.58 2.40
CA PHE A 63 -10.71 21.34 1.74
C PHE A 63 -10.02 22.64 1.33
N ASN A 64 -10.75 23.60 0.77
CA ASN A 64 -10.20 24.90 0.38
C ASN A 64 -9.59 25.66 1.58
N ASN A 65 -10.27 25.63 2.73
CA ASN A 65 -9.75 26.23 3.96
C ASN A 65 -8.52 25.50 4.46
N GLY A 66 -8.54 24.17 4.47
CA GLY A 66 -7.39 23.34 4.84
C GLY A 66 -6.17 23.58 3.95
N ILE A 67 -6.38 23.70 2.63
CA ILE A 67 -5.34 24.03 1.65
C ILE A 67 -4.74 25.40 1.96
N LYS A 68 -5.57 26.44 2.11
CA LYS A 68 -5.09 27.80 2.45
C LYS A 68 -4.27 27.81 3.73
N GLN A 69 -4.74 27.13 4.78
CA GLN A 69 -4.04 27.07 6.07
C GLN A 69 -2.71 26.32 5.98
N ALA A 70 -2.69 25.16 5.32
CA ALA A 70 -1.48 24.37 5.15
C ALA A 70 -0.44 25.15 4.32
N VAL A 71 -0.89 25.77 3.23
CA VAL A 71 -0.02 26.64 2.43
C VAL A 71 0.49 27.80 3.26
N ALA A 72 -0.35 28.53 4.01
CA ALA A 72 0.06 29.64 4.88
C ALA A 72 1.16 29.22 5.88
N LYS A 73 1.03 28.01 6.46
CA LYS A 73 2.02 27.44 7.39
C LYS A 73 3.32 26.96 6.71
N GLY A 74 3.30 26.76 5.39
CA GLY A 74 4.44 26.20 4.65
C GLY A 74 4.41 24.68 4.56
N ASP A 75 3.33 24.06 5.04
CA ASP A 75 3.08 22.62 4.96
C ASP A 75 2.60 22.25 3.55
N ILE A 76 3.46 22.45 2.54
CA ILE A 76 3.10 22.24 1.14
C ILE A 76 2.68 20.79 0.88
N ASP A 77 3.33 19.82 1.53
CA ASP A 77 2.97 18.39 1.42
C ASP A 77 1.55 18.12 1.90
N LYS A 78 1.15 18.75 3.02
CA LYS A 78 -0.21 18.62 3.56
C LYS A 78 -1.22 19.28 2.64
N ALA A 79 -0.89 20.46 2.11
CA ALA A 79 -1.73 21.16 1.15
C ALA A 79 -1.93 20.35 -0.13
N LEU A 80 -0.89 19.70 -0.64
CA LEU A 80 -0.95 18.80 -1.79
C LEU A 80 -1.85 17.59 -1.51
N LYS A 81 -1.73 16.97 -0.33
CA LYS A 81 -2.59 15.85 0.05
C LYS A 81 -4.06 16.25 0.12
N LEU A 82 -4.38 17.40 0.72
CA LEU A 82 -5.74 17.92 0.80
C LEU A 82 -6.31 18.27 -0.58
N MET A 83 -5.49 18.82 -1.47
CA MET A 83 -5.87 19.09 -2.86
C MET A 83 -6.24 17.80 -3.60
N ASN A 84 -5.36 16.79 -3.57
CA ASN A 84 -5.60 15.51 -4.24
C ASN A 84 -6.85 14.80 -3.70
N GLU A 85 -7.10 14.88 -2.39
CA GLU A 85 -8.30 14.30 -1.77
C GLU A 85 -9.57 15.01 -2.28
N ALA A 86 -9.54 16.33 -2.34
CA ALA A 86 -10.64 17.12 -2.88
C ALA A 86 -10.87 16.84 -4.37
N GLU A 87 -9.81 16.75 -5.18
CA GLU A 87 -9.90 16.39 -6.61
C GLU A 87 -10.47 14.97 -6.80
N ARG A 88 -10.05 14.00 -5.98
CA ARG A 88 -10.57 12.63 -5.98
C ARG A 88 -12.07 12.59 -5.71
N LEU A 89 -12.54 13.49 -4.86
CA LEU A 89 -13.94 13.65 -4.51
C LEU A 89 -14.72 14.57 -5.48
N GLY A 90 -14.06 15.12 -6.51
CA GLY A 90 -14.69 15.89 -7.59
C GLY A 90 -14.62 17.41 -7.43
N SER A 91 -13.86 17.95 -6.47
CA SER A 91 -13.64 19.40 -6.36
C SER A 91 -12.89 19.93 -7.56
N LYS A 92 -13.43 20.99 -8.16
CA LYS A 92 -12.80 21.72 -9.28
C LYS A 92 -12.04 22.95 -8.80
N SER A 93 -12.33 23.45 -7.59
CA SER A 93 -11.68 24.65 -7.05
C SER A 93 -10.41 24.36 -6.25
N ALA A 94 -10.26 23.16 -5.67
CA ALA A 94 -9.13 22.83 -4.79
C ALA A 94 -7.76 23.11 -5.43
N ARG A 95 -7.57 22.75 -6.70
CA ARG A 95 -6.32 23.00 -7.44
C ARG A 95 -6.04 24.50 -7.62
N SER A 96 -7.06 25.26 -8.02
CA SER A 96 -6.94 26.71 -8.18
C SER A 96 -6.63 27.39 -6.85
N THR A 97 -7.28 26.95 -5.77
CA THR A 97 -7.03 27.41 -4.40
C THR A 97 -5.59 27.13 -3.98
N PHE A 98 -5.08 25.92 -4.23
CA PHE A 98 -3.70 25.55 -3.93
C PHE A 98 -2.71 26.46 -4.67
N ILE A 99 -2.82 26.55 -6.00
CA ILE A 99 -1.93 27.35 -6.84
C ILE A 99 -1.93 28.82 -6.43
N SER A 100 -3.12 29.39 -6.20
CA SER A 100 -3.25 30.80 -5.78
C SER A 100 -2.64 31.04 -4.40
N SER A 101 -2.82 30.10 -3.46
CA SER A 101 -2.28 30.22 -2.10
C SER A 101 -0.76 30.13 -2.08
N VAL A 102 -0.16 29.24 -2.89
CA VAL A 102 1.31 29.10 -2.92
C VAL A 102 1.97 30.25 -3.67
N LYS A 103 1.30 30.76 -4.72
CA LYS A 103 1.78 31.89 -5.51
C LYS A 103 1.67 33.23 -4.78
N GLY A 104 0.60 33.44 -4.01
CA GLY A 104 0.40 34.65 -3.20
C GLY A 104 1.22 34.67 -1.91
N LYS A 105 2.09 33.69 -1.69
CA LYS A 105 2.89 33.54 -0.46
C LYS A 105 4.22 34.32 -0.47
N GLY A 106 4.41 35.20 -1.45
CA GLY A 106 5.60 36.04 -1.64
C GLY A 106 5.24 37.51 -1.81
#